data_AF-A0A8W8I304-F1
#
_entry.id   AF-A0A8W8I304-F1
#
_cell.length_a   1.000
_cell.length_b   1.000
_cell.length_c   1.000
_cell.angle_alpha   90.00
_cell.angle_beta   90.00
_cell.angle_gamma   90.00
#
_symmetry.space_group_name_H-M   'P 1'
#
loop_
_entity.id
_entity.type
_entity.pdbx_description
1 polymer ?
#
loop_
_entity_poly.entity_id
_entity_poly.type
_entity_poly.pdbx_seq_one_letter_code
_entity_poly.pdbx_strand_id
1 'polypeptide(L)'
;YWSLPFARRMFLAVLCLSVAAVSAQAPVPCSSPPQWEAREIRVDPSQKYEEKRFLVYDETMQRERIMTEIEIGSEKEIYDILILHRENKMYIVDFKTKKCNITAISRPFRPRGVIPGAKFEGEVVIGAAAIPNEHVNVLAFSGNFTGEAYTGLVSSPDCFPIQNIHFSQKYGFEQSTYYDLKVGISDPELFIPPRECAPPGY
;
A
#
# COMPACT_ATOMS: atom_id res chain seq x y z
N TYR A 1 -2.06 20.82 59.10
CA TYR A 1 -3.48 20.95 58.75
C TYR A 1 -3.61 21.74 57.46
N TRP A 2 -3.64 21.05 56.32
CA TRP A 2 -3.93 21.70 55.04
C TRP A 2 -5.41 22.07 55.02
N SER A 3 -5.70 23.35 54.81
CA SER A 3 -7.06 23.86 54.76
C SER A 3 -7.85 23.15 53.65
N LEU A 4 -9.02 22.57 53.96
CA LEU A 4 -9.94 21.96 52.98
C LEU A 4 -10.08 22.71 51.63
N PRO A 5 -10.07 24.06 51.56
CA PRO A 5 -10.15 24.76 50.27
C PRO A 5 -8.93 24.57 49.36
N PHE A 6 -7.73 24.33 49.90
CA PHE A 6 -6.51 24.17 49.10
C PHE A 6 -6.46 22.79 48.41
N ALA A 7 -6.81 21.73 49.15
CA ALA A 7 -6.91 20.38 48.60
C ALA A 7 -7.94 20.30 47.45
N ARG A 8 -9.09 20.96 47.59
CA ARG A 8 -10.15 21.01 46.56
C ARG A 8 -9.70 21.71 45.27
N ARG A 9 -8.93 22.80 45.38
CA ARG A 9 -8.37 23.52 44.21
C ARG A 9 -7.29 22.71 43.50
N MET A 10 -6.48 21.96 44.25
CA MET A 10 -5.45 21.08 43.71
C MET A 10 -6.07 19.88 42.98
N PHE A 11 -7.12 19.26 43.55
CA PHE A 11 -7.86 18.18 42.89
C PHE A 11 -8.54 18.63 41.60
N LEU A 12 -9.15 19.82 41.57
CA LEU A 12 -9.76 20.39 40.35
C LEU A 12 -8.72 20.66 39.26
N ALA A 13 -7.54 21.18 39.62
CA ALA A 13 -6.46 21.43 38.67
C ALA A 13 -5.91 20.14 38.04
N VAL A 14 -5.71 19.09 38.85
CA VAL A 14 -5.27 17.77 38.37
C VAL A 14 -6.33 17.12 37.48
N LEU A 15 -7.63 17.25 37.84
CA LEU A 15 -8.71 16.74 37.01
C LEU A 15 -8.75 17.45 35.65
N CYS A 16 -8.66 18.79 35.61
CA CYS A 16 -8.61 19.55 34.37
C CYS A 16 -7.39 19.21 33.48
N LEU A 17 -6.23 18.96 34.08
CA LEU A 17 -5.03 18.50 33.36
C LEU A 17 -5.22 17.10 32.78
N SER A 18 -5.90 16.19 33.49
CA SER A 18 -6.19 14.85 32.97
C SER A 18 -7.19 14.85 31.81
N VAL A 19 -8.20 15.72 31.81
CA VAL A 19 -9.14 15.85 30.67
C VAL A 19 -8.49 16.49 29.44
N ALA A 20 -7.54 17.42 29.62
CA ALA A 20 -6.77 17.99 28.52
C ALA A 20 -5.82 16.97 27.87
N ALA A 21 -5.22 16.06 28.66
CA ALA A 21 -4.35 15.01 28.15
C ALA A 21 -5.09 13.96 27.29
N VAL A 22 -6.36 13.66 27.61
CA VAL A 22 -7.19 12.70 26.85
C VAL A 22 -7.62 13.27 25.49
N SER A 23 -7.63 14.60 25.32
CA SER A 23 -8.05 15.25 24.07
C SER A 23 -6.92 15.37 23.03
N ALA A 24 -5.69 14.93 23.35
CA ALA A 24 -4.51 15.09 22.50
C ALA A 24 -4.12 13.84 21.69
N GLN A 25 -4.90 12.74 21.77
CA GLN A 25 -4.62 11.49 21.06
C GLN A 25 -5.60 11.21 19.91
N ALA A 26 -5.99 12.24 19.15
CA ALA A 26 -6.49 11.94 17.81
C ALA A 26 -5.29 11.39 17.01
N PRO A 27 -5.33 10.13 16.51
CA PRO A 27 -4.24 9.61 15.70
C PRO A 27 -4.00 10.57 14.54
N VAL A 28 -2.80 11.16 14.51
CA VAL A 28 -2.38 12.03 13.42
C VAL A 28 -2.40 11.17 12.15
N PRO A 29 -3.12 11.55 11.09
CA PRO A 29 -3.07 10.82 9.83
C PRO A 29 -1.62 10.68 9.38
N CYS A 30 -1.17 9.44 9.23
CA CYS A 30 0.16 9.10 8.81
C CYS A 30 0.30 9.20 7.28
N SER A 31 1.55 9.10 6.80
CA SER A 31 1.86 8.94 5.38
C SER A 31 2.52 7.58 5.18
N SER A 32 2.12 6.87 4.13
CA SER A 32 2.74 5.60 3.80
C SER A 32 4.20 5.80 3.37
N PRO A 33 5.11 4.85 3.67
CA PRO A 33 6.49 4.93 3.22
C PRO A 33 6.56 4.94 1.69
N PRO A 34 7.37 5.80 1.08
CA PRO A 34 7.38 5.97 -0.37
C PRO A 34 8.13 4.85 -1.11
N GLN A 35 8.89 4.02 -0.39
CA GLN A 35 9.71 2.95 -0.94
C GLN A 35 9.63 1.71 -0.06
N TRP A 36 9.30 0.59 -0.68
CA TRP A 36 9.22 -0.70 -0.02
C TRP A 36 9.16 -1.84 -1.03
N GLU A 37 9.42 -3.04 -0.54
CA GLU A 37 9.24 -4.30 -1.24
C GLU A 37 8.19 -5.13 -0.52
N ALA A 38 7.38 -5.89 -1.25
CA ALA A 38 6.35 -6.73 -0.67
C ALA A 38 6.02 -7.92 -1.57
N ARG A 39 5.22 -8.83 -1.01
CA ARG A 39 4.41 -9.75 -1.81
C ARG A 39 3.00 -9.19 -1.89
N GLU A 40 2.37 -9.34 -3.05
CA GLU A 40 1.04 -8.84 -3.36
C GLU A 40 0.18 -9.99 -3.88
N ILE A 41 -1.04 -10.11 -3.34
CA ILE A 41 -2.14 -10.80 -4.02
C ILE A 41 -3.01 -9.73 -4.64
N ARG A 42 -3.18 -9.82 -5.96
CA ARG A 42 -4.03 -8.93 -6.74
C ARG A 42 -5.21 -9.68 -7.32
N VAL A 43 -6.39 -9.09 -7.14
CA VAL A 43 -7.65 -9.60 -7.65
C VAL A 43 -8.30 -8.53 -8.52
N ASP A 44 -8.52 -8.87 -9.79
CA ASP A 44 -9.33 -8.11 -10.74
C ASP A 44 -10.38 -9.06 -11.35
N PRO A 45 -11.67 -8.94 -10.95
CA PRO A 45 -12.72 -9.82 -11.44
C PRO A 45 -12.88 -9.83 -12.96
N SER A 46 -12.47 -8.77 -13.64
CA SER A 46 -12.51 -8.72 -15.12
C SER A 46 -11.49 -9.65 -15.77
N GLN A 47 -10.37 -9.92 -15.08
CA GLN A 47 -9.30 -10.80 -15.57
C GLN A 47 -9.56 -12.28 -15.27
N LYS A 48 -10.51 -12.60 -14.37
CA LYS A 48 -10.93 -13.97 -13.99
C LYS A 48 -9.83 -14.83 -13.37
N TYR A 49 -8.69 -14.25 -12.98
CA TYR A 49 -7.63 -14.93 -12.24
C TYR A 49 -7.18 -14.10 -11.03
N GLU A 50 -6.64 -14.79 -10.03
CA GLU A 50 -5.85 -14.18 -8.96
C GLU A 50 -4.39 -14.15 -9.39
N GLU A 51 -3.69 -13.09 -9.01
CA GLU A 51 -2.30 -12.90 -9.38
C GLU A 51 -1.42 -12.72 -8.14
N LYS A 52 -0.40 -13.57 -8.02
CA LYS A 52 0.57 -13.53 -6.92
C LYS A 52 1.87 -12.91 -7.39
N ARG A 53 2.32 -11.88 -6.69
CA ARG A 53 3.38 -10.99 -7.16
C ARG A 53 4.42 -10.75 -6.08
N PHE A 54 5.68 -10.65 -6.49
CA PHE A 54 6.68 -9.86 -5.79
C PHE A 54 6.65 -8.45 -6.38
N LEU A 55 6.61 -7.44 -5.52
CA LEU A 55 6.45 -6.04 -5.89
C LEU A 55 7.56 -5.21 -5.24
N VAL A 56 8.27 -4.45 -6.07
CA VAL A 56 9.16 -3.38 -5.64
C VAL A 56 8.49 -2.07 -6.01
N TYR A 57 8.26 -1.21 -5.03
CA TYR A 57 7.51 0.03 -5.18
C TYR A 57 8.38 1.24 -4.85
N ASP A 58 8.40 2.23 -5.75
CA ASP A 58 9.09 3.50 -5.57
C ASP A 58 8.21 4.67 -6.02
N GLU A 59 7.52 5.28 -5.07
CA GLU A 59 6.67 6.46 -5.28
C GLU A 59 7.51 7.68 -5.71
N THR A 60 8.71 7.82 -5.16
CA THR A 60 9.56 9.01 -5.36
C THR A 60 9.95 9.20 -6.83
N MET A 61 10.03 8.09 -7.57
CA MET A 61 10.35 8.05 -9.00
C MET A 61 9.17 7.56 -9.86
N GLN A 62 8.03 7.25 -9.24
CA GLN A 62 6.83 6.69 -9.87
C GLN A 62 7.15 5.47 -10.74
N ARG A 63 7.72 4.45 -10.11
CA ARG A 63 8.14 3.22 -10.80
C ARG A 63 7.86 2.00 -9.94
N GLU A 64 7.59 0.90 -10.62
CA GLU A 64 7.27 -0.38 -9.99
C GLU A 64 7.96 -1.51 -10.76
N ARG A 65 8.43 -2.53 -10.02
CA ARG A 65 8.88 -3.80 -10.59
C ARG A 65 8.00 -4.91 -10.03
N ILE A 66 7.42 -5.70 -10.90
CA ILE A 66 6.47 -6.76 -10.58
C ILE A 66 7.00 -8.04 -11.18
N MET A 67 7.30 -9.02 -10.34
CA MET A 67 7.51 -10.40 -10.78
C MET A 67 6.26 -11.19 -10.39
N THR A 68 5.58 -11.74 -11.37
CA THR A 68 4.23 -12.27 -11.18
C THR A 68 4.11 -13.71 -11.62
N GLU A 69 3.33 -14.49 -10.85
CA GLU A 69 2.85 -15.81 -11.20
C GLU A 69 1.33 -15.73 -11.39
N ILE A 70 0.89 -15.99 -12.62
CA ILE A 70 -0.52 -16.04 -13.01
C ILE A 70 -0.89 -17.51 -13.24
N GLU A 71 -1.93 -17.97 -12.57
CA GLU A 71 -2.48 -19.31 -12.74
C GLU A 71 -3.72 -19.26 -13.64
N ILE A 72 -3.62 -19.81 -14.85
CA ILE A 72 -4.72 -19.89 -15.82
C ILE A 72 -5.04 -21.37 -16.05
N GLY A 73 -6.11 -21.86 -15.41
CA GLY A 73 -6.45 -23.28 -15.43
C GLY A 73 -5.39 -24.11 -14.69
N SER A 74 -4.67 -24.98 -15.40
CA SER A 74 -3.54 -25.75 -14.84
C SER A 74 -2.17 -25.22 -15.26
N GLU A 75 -2.12 -24.15 -16.05
CA GLU A 75 -0.88 -23.56 -16.53
C GLU A 75 -0.47 -22.37 -15.68
N LYS A 76 0.83 -22.28 -15.39
CA LYS A 76 1.45 -21.17 -14.69
C LYS A 76 2.25 -20.33 -15.66
N GLU A 77 1.88 -19.06 -15.80
CA GLU A 77 2.63 -18.06 -16.55
C GLU A 77 3.39 -17.16 -15.58
N ILE A 78 4.66 -16.90 -15.90
CA ILE A 78 5.52 -16.07 -15.05
C ILE A 78 6.01 -14.90 -15.89
N TYR A 79 5.73 -13.69 -15.43
CA TYR A 79 6.16 -12.47 -16.10
C TYR A 79 7.00 -11.61 -15.18
N ASP A 80 7.90 -10.87 -15.80
CA ASP A 80 8.73 -9.86 -15.16
C ASP A 80 8.43 -8.50 -15.80
N ILE A 81 7.77 -7.63 -15.02
CA ILE A 81 7.15 -6.40 -15.50
C ILE A 81 7.82 -5.21 -14.82
N LEU A 82 8.43 -4.33 -15.61
CA LEU A 82 8.97 -3.05 -15.14
C LEU A 82 8.09 -1.91 -15.66
N ILE A 83 7.56 -1.09 -14.75
CA ILE A 83 6.69 0.04 -15.07
C ILE A 83 7.42 1.33 -14.68
N LEU A 84 7.69 2.19 -15.65
CA LEU A 84 8.34 3.49 -15.46
C LEU A 84 7.36 4.61 -15.86
N HIS A 85 6.57 5.12 -14.90
CA HIS A 85 5.52 6.09 -15.22
C HIS A 85 6.05 7.41 -15.78
N ARG A 86 7.19 7.89 -15.28
CA ARG A 86 7.84 9.12 -15.78
C ARG A 86 8.29 9.04 -17.23
N GLU A 87 8.57 7.82 -17.71
CA GLU A 87 8.98 7.57 -19.10
C GLU A 87 7.81 7.12 -19.98
N ASN A 88 6.63 6.88 -19.40
CA ASN A 88 5.49 6.26 -20.06
C ASN A 88 5.84 4.92 -20.73
N LYS A 89 6.63 4.07 -20.06
CA LYS A 89 7.07 2.76 -20.57
C LYS A 89 6.77 1.63 -19.60
N MET A 90 6.29 0.53 -20.17
CA MET A 90 6.11 -0.75 -19.49
C MET A 90 6.85 -1.83 -20.26
N TYR A 91 7.80 -2.48 -19.59
CA TYR A 91 8.54 -3.62 -20.12
C TYR A 91 7.95 -4.89 -19.54
N ILE A 92 7.59 -5.84 -20.40
CA ILE A 92 6.96 -7.11 -20.02
C ILE A 92 7.83 -8.21 -20.61
N VAL A 93 8.48 -8.99 -19.75
CA VAL A 93 9.30 -10.12 -20.14
C VAL A 93 8.61 -11.41 -19.72
N ASP A 94 8.37 -12.29 -20.68
CA ASP A 94 7.96 -13.66 -20.41
C ASP A 94 9.16 -14.46 -19.88
N PHE A 95 9.05 -14.98 -18.67
CA PHE A 95 10.15 -15.67 -18.02
C PHE A 95 10.57 -16.96 -18.74
N LYS A 96 9.62 -17.65 -19.38
CA LYS A 96 9.86 -18.90 -20.12
C LYS A 96 10.44 -18.63 -21.50
N THR A 97 9.81 -17.75 -22.27
CA THR A 97 10.18 -17.53 -23.67
C THR A 97 11.28 -16.48 -23.84
N LYS A 98 11.60 -15.71 -22.79
CA LYS A 98 12.53 -14.57 -22.81
C LYS A 98 12.17 -13.50 -23.82
N LYS A 99 10.92 -13.49 -24.31
CA LYS A 99 10.43 -12.43 -25.18
C LYS A 99 10.12 -11.19 -24.35
N CYS A 100 10.69 -10.07 -24.76
CA CYS A 100 10.32 -8.76 -24.23
C CYS A 100 9.28 -8.07 -25.12
N ASN A 101 8.26 -7.50 -24.50
CA ASN A 101 7.34 -6.54 -25.11
C ASN A 101 7.44 -5.20 -24.38
N ILE A 102 7.53 -4.11 -25.14
CA ILE A 102 7.59 -2.74 -24.60
C ILE A 102 6.33 -2.01 -25.02
N THR A 103 5.55 -1.55 -24.05
CA THR A 103 4.27 -0.86 -24.29
C THR A 103 4.21 0.48 -23.58
N ALA A 104 3.30 1.35 -24.03
CA ALA A 104 2.97 2.57 -23.31
C ALA A 104 2.04 2.25 -22.13
N ILE A 105 2.12 3.05 -21.07
CA ILE A 105 1.31 2.84 -19.87
C ILE A 105 -0.12 3.33 -20.10
N SER A 106 -1.10 2.49 -19.76
CA SER A 106 -2.53 2.78 -20.00
C SER A 106 -3.26 3.40 -18.80
N ARG A 107 -2.64 3.37 -17.61
CA ARG A 107 -3.20 3.84 -16.34
C ARG A 107 -2.26 4.86 -15.67
N PRO A 108 -2.79 5.91 -15.02
CA PRO A 108 -1.96 6.82 -14.24
C PRO A 108 -1.31 6.08 -13.06
N PHE A 109 -0.23 6.65 -12.53
CA PHE A 109 0.36 6.17 -11.29
C PHE A 109 -0.63 6.33 -10.13
N ARG A 110 -0.78 5.29 -9.32
CA ARG A 110 -1.62 5.31 -8.11
C ARG A 110 -0.73 5.06 -6.90
N PRO A 111 -0.72 5.97 -5.92
CA PRO A 111 -0.03 5.71 -4.66
C PRO A 111 -0.58 4.45 -4.00
N ARG A 112 0.30 3.66 -3.39
CA ARG A 112 -0.05 2.45 -2.65
C ARG A 112 0.09 2.74 -1.15
N GLY A 113 -0.94 2.43 -0.38
CA GLY A 113 -1.10 2.93 0.99
C GLY A 113 -2.02 4.13 1.05
N VAL A 114 -1.77 5.09 1.95
CA VAL A 114 -2.63 6.27 2.11
C VAL A 114 -2.50 7.20 0.91
N ILE A 115 -3.58 7.36 0.14
CA ILE A 115 -3.59 8.22 -1.05
C ILE A 115 -3.92 9.68 -0.70
N PRO A 116 -3.41 10.67 -1.47
CA PRO A 116 -3.72 12.08 -1.25
C PRO A 116 -5.23 12.36 -1.25
N GLY A 117 -5.70 13.09 -0.23
CA GLY A 117 -7.11 13.44 -0.08
C GLY A 117 -8.00 12.33 0.49
N ALA A 118 -7.44 11.17 0.86
CA ALA A 118 -8.19 10.16 1.60
C ALA A 118 -8.59 10.65 3.00
N LYS A 119 -9.80 10.29 3.41
CA LYS A 119 -10.35 10.54 4.73
C LYS A 119 -9.96 9.41 5.69
N PHE A 120 -9.43 9.77 6.85
CA PHE A 120 -9.24 8.83 7.94
C PHE A 120 -10.61 8.42 8.53
N GLU A 121 -10.87 7.13 8.59
CA GLU A 121 -12.13 6.57 9.10
C GLU A 121 -12.02 6.07 10.54
N GLY A 122 -10.83 5.66 10.97
CA GLY A 122 -10.60 5.19 12.33
C GLY A 122 -9.53 4.11 12.42
N GLU A 123 -9.28 3.66 13.65
CA GLU A 123 -8.42 2.52 13.93
C GLU A 123 -9.27 1.24 13.98
N VAL A 124 -8.77 0.17 13.38
CA VAL A 124 -9.38 -1.16 13.45
C VAL A 124 -8.30 -2.20 13.76
N VAL A 125 -8.74 -3.38 14.21
CA VAL A 125 -7.83 -4.49 14.55
C VAL A 125 -8.06 -5.63 13.58
N ILE A 126 -6.98 -6.12 12.96
CA ILE A 126 -7.00 -7.35 12.17
C ILE A 126 -6.50 -8.49 13.05
N GLY A 127 -7.24 -9.60 13.12
CA GLY A 127 -6.90 -10.78 13.92
C GLY A 127 -7.61 -10.85 15.28
N ALA A 128 -7.13 -11.71 16.17
CA ALA A 128 -7.74 -11.97 17.47
C ALA A 128 -7.23 -10.97 18.52
N ALA A 129 -7.93 -9.84 18.69
CA ALA A 129 -7.54 -8.77 19.62
C ALA A 129 -7.33 -9.22 21.08
N ALA A 130 -8.05 -10.28 21.50
CA ALA A 130 -7.97 -10.81 22.85
C ALA A 130 -6.83 -11.85 23.06
N ILE A 131 -6.10 -12.20 22.01
CA ILE A 131 -4.98 -13.16 22.07
C ILE A 131 -3.67 -12.40 21.82
N PRO A 132 -2.70 -12.45 22.75
CA PRO A 132 -1.41 -11.79 22.57
C PRO A 132 -0.71 -12.20 21.27
N ASN A 133 -0.21 -11.22 20.52
CA ASN A 133 0.53 -11.40 19.27
C ASN A 133 -0.26 -12.02 18.09
N GLU A 134 -1.58 -12.18 18.20
CA GLU A 134 -2.45 -12.67 17.10
C GLU A 134 -3.26 -11.55 16.43
N HIS A 135 -2.82 -10.30 16.58
CA HIS A 135 -3.47 -9.15 15.97
C HIS A 135 -2.48 -8.06 15.56
N VAL A 136 -2.95 -7.21 14.65
CA VAL A 136 -2.25 -6.01 14.20
C VAL A 136 -3.23 -4.84 14.24
N ASN A 137 -2.77 -3.71 14.78
CA ASN A 137 -3.52 -2.45 14.73
C ASN A 137 -3.34 -1.81 13.37
N VAL A 138 -4.44 -1.40 12.75
CA VAL A 138 -4.44 -0.83 11.42
C VAL A 138 -5.31 0.43 11.37
N LEU A 139 -4.99 1.31 10.45
CA LEU A 139 -5.69 2.55 10.21
C LEU A 139 -6.50 2.41 8.91
N ALA A 140 -7.78 2.75 8.98
CA ALA A 140 -8.70 2.69 7.85
C ALA A 140 -8.85 4.06 7.18
N PHE A 141 -8.80 4.06 5.86
CA PHE A 141 -8.96 5.24 5.03
C PHE A 141 -9.98 4.99 3.92
N SER A 142 -10.75 6.02 3.57
CA SER A 142 -11.66 6.01 2.44
C SER A 142 -11.44 7.22 1.54
N GLY A 143 -11.88 7.14 0.29
CA GLY A 143 -11.84 8.28 -0.62
C GLY A 143 -12.87 8.12 -1.73
N ASN A 144 -13.50 9.24 -2.09
CA ASN A 144 -14.38 9.31 -3.25
C ASN A 144 -13.89 10.47 -4.12
N PHE A 145 -13.34 10.10 -5.27
CA PHE A 145 -12.76 11.00 -6.26
C PHE A 145 -13.60 10.93 -7.53
N THR A 146 -13.41 11.88 -8.43
CA THR A 146 -14.21 11.95 -9.67
C THR A 146 -14.08 10.66 -10.49
N GLY A 147 -15.11 9.81 -10.44
CA GLY A 147 -15.17 8.53 -11.15
C GLY A 147 -14.41 7.38 -10.48
N GLU A 148 -13.86 7.58 -9.28
CA GLU A 148 -13.08 6.58 -8.55
C GLU A 148 -13.43 6.54 -7.05
N ALA A 149 -13.62 5.34 -6.51
CA ALA A 149 -13.75 5.10 -5.08
C ALA A 149 -12.53 4.32 -4.56
N TYR A 150 -12.15 4.61 -3.33
CA TYR A 150 -10.98 4.05 -2.67
C TYR A 150 -11.31 3.65 -1.24
N THR A 151 -10.80 2.49 -0.85
CA THR A 151 -10.69 2.08 0.55
C THR A 151 -9.29 1.53 0.75
N GLY A 152 -8.65 1.86 1.87
CA GLY A 152 -7.37 1.26 2.22
C GLY A 152 -7.18 1.03 3.70
N LEU A 153 -6.38 0.03 3.98
CA LEU A 153 -5.92 -0.35 5.31
C LEU A 153 -4.40 -0.26 5.33
N VAL A 154 -3.86 0.41 6.34
CA VAL A 154 -2.42 0.55 6.55
C VAL A 154 -2.06 0.18 8.00
N SER A 155 -0.86 -0.33 8.25
CA SER A 155 -0.43 -0.65 9.61
C SER A 155 -0.28 0.61 10.47
N SER A 156 -0.47 0.48 11.78
CA SER A 156 -0.10 1.53 12.74
C SER A 156 1.24 1.17 13.41
N PRO A 157 2.15 2.13 13.66
CA PRO A 157 2.03 3.58 13.39
C PRO A 157 2.61 4.02 12.04
N ASP A 158 3.37 3.17 11.35
CA ASP A 158 4.22 3.57 10.23
C ASP A 158 3.54 3.49 8.85
N CYS A 159 2.27 3.06 8.80
CA CYS A 159 1.42 3.13 7.62
C CYS A 159 1.91 2.39 6.38
N PHE A 160 2.51 1.23 6.61
CA PHE A 160 2.73 0.26 5.55
C PHE A 160 1.39 -0.22 4.99
N PRO A 161 1.24 -0.29 3.66
CA PRO A 161 -0.01 -0.75 3.06
C PRO A 161 -0.28 -2.20 3.42
N ILE A 162 -1.52 -2.49 3.81
CA ILE A 162 -2.04 -3.85 4.03
C ILE A 162 -3.01 -4.19 2.91
N GLN A 163 -3.89 -3.27 2.58
CA GLN A 163 -4.87 -3.45 1.51
C GLN A 163 -5.20 -2.13 0.83
N ASN A 164 -5.33 -2.16 -0.48
CA ASN A 164 -5.96 -1.10 -1.26
C ASN A 164 -7.05 -1.70 -2.15
N ILE A 165 -8.23 -1.10 -2.10
CA ILE A 165 -9.36 -1.40 -2.98
C ILE A 165 -9.64 -0.15 -3.79
N HIS A 166 -9.56 -0.28 -5.09
CA HIS A 166 -9.92 0.77 -6.03
C HIS A 166 -11.10 0.30 -6.88
N PHE A 167 -12.10 1.16 -6.98
CA PHE A 167 -13.15 1.02 -7.97
C PHE A 167 -13.10 2.22 -8.89
N SER A 168 -13.01 2.01 -10.19
CA SER A 168 -13.05 3.05 -11.20
C SER A 168 -14.12 2.71 -12.22
N GLN A 169 -14.91 3.69 -12.64
CA GLN A 169 -15.89 3.49 -13.73
C GLN A 169 -15.21 3.06 -15.04
N LYS A 170 -13.97 3.50 -15.26
CA LYS A 170 -13.19 3.20 -16.48
C LYS A 170 -12.47 1.86 -16.39
N TYR A 171 -11.96 1.51 -15.21
CA TYR A 171 -11.02 0.40 -15.05
C TYR A 171 -11.58 -0.78 -14.22
N GLY A 172 -12.78 -0.64 -13.67
CA GLY A 172 -13.42 -1.66 -12.86
C GLY A 172 -12.92 -1.71 -11.42
N PHE A 173 -13.15 -2.85 -10.78
CA PHE A 173 -12.73 -3.16 -9.42
C PHE A 173 -11.32 -3.77 -9.44
N GLU A 174 -10.47 -3.32 -8.52
CA GLU A 174 -9.12 -3.81 -8.32
C GLU A 174 -8.84 -3.86 -6.82
N GLN A 175 -8.45 -5.03 -6.31
CA GLN A 175 -8.03 -5.20 -4.93
C GLN A 175 -6.59 -5.71 -4.90
N SER A 176 -5.79 -5.05 -4.08
CA SER A 176 -4.42 -5.45 -3.76
C SER A 176 -4.30 -5.69 -2.26
N THR A 177 -3.75 -6.83 -1.87
CA THR A 177 -3.43 -7.18 -0.48
C THR A 177 -1.94 -7.45 -0.39
N TYR A 178 -1.27 -6.81 0.57
CA TYR A 178 0.18 -6.85 0.72
C TYR A 178 0.59 -7.62 1.97
N TYR A 179 1.68 -8.37 1.87
CA TYR A 179 2.28 -9.11 2.97
C TYR A 179 3.80 -9.19 2.79
N ASP A 180 4.51 -9.57 3.86
CA ASP A 180 5.98 -9.61 3.90
C ASP A 180 6.65 -8.28 3.50
N LEU A 181 6.05 -7.15 3.88
CA LEU A 181 6.55 -5.82 3.52
C LEU A 181 7.90 -5.52 4.19
N LYS A 182 8.80 -4.93 3.41
CA LYS A 182 10.11 -4.45 3.85
C LYS A 182 10.29 -3.01 3.43
N VAL A 183 10.74 -2.17 4.35
CA VAL A 183 11.05 -0.76 4.06
C VAL A 183 12.22 -0.64 3.08
N GLY A 184 12.13 0.31 2.16
CA GLY A 184 13.19 0.62 1.21
C GLY A 184 13.26 -0.36 0.04
N ILE A 185 14.29 -0.19 -0.78
CA ILE A 185 14.58 -1.02 -1.96
C ILE A 185 15.94 -1.67 -1.70
N SER A 186 15.98 -3.00 -1.71
CA SER A 186 17.16 -3.79 -1.41
C SER A 186 18.19 -3.76 -2.54
N ASP A 187 17.72 -3.72 -3.79
CA ASP A 187 18.55 -3.65 -4.99
C ASP A 187 18.02 -2.57 -5.96
N PRO A 188 18.71 -1.42 -6.07
CA PRO A 188 18.34 -0.36 -7.00
C PRO A 188 18.38 -0.77 -8.49
N GLU A 189 19.15 -1.81 -8.85
CA GLU A 189 19.26 -2.29 -10.24
C GLU A 189 17.97 -2.95 -10.73
N LEU A 190 17.03 -3.28 -9.83
CA LEU A 190 15.71 -3.83 -10.17
C LEU A 190 14.87 -2.92 -11.09
N PHE A 191 15.21 -1.64 -11.18
CA PHE A 191 14.57 -0.66 -12.06
C PHE A 191 15.32 -0.41 -13.38
N ILE A 192 16.41 -1.12 -13.65
CA ILE A 192 17.08 -1.10 -14.95
C ILE A 192 16.26 -1.97 -15.92
N PRO A 193 15.97 -1.50 -17.15
CA PRO A 193 15.27 -2.32 -18.14
C PRO A 193 15.95 -3.69 -18.35
N PRO A 194 15.16 -4.78 -18.47
CA PRO A 194 15.70 -6.12 -18.71
C PRO A 194 16.56 -6.17 -19.98
N ARG A 195 17.59 -7.01 -19.97
CA ARG A 195 18.49 -7.17 -21.12
C ARG A 195 17.77 -7.74 -22.34
N GLU A 196 16.75 -8.57 -22.11
CA GLU A 196 15.85 -9.10 -23.14
C GLU A 196 15.14 -8.00 -23.93
N CYS A 197 15.05 -6.78 -23.38
CA CYS A 197 14.45 -5.62 -24.00
C CYS A 197 15.48 -4.70 -24.68
N ALA A 198 16.77 -5.06 -24.67
CA ALA A 198 17.79 -4.29 -25.37
C ALA A 198 17.57 -4.35 -26.89
N PRO A 199 17.91 -3.28 -27.63
CA PRO A 199 17.93 -3.33 -29.09
C PRO A 199 18.85 -4.48 -29.57
N PRO A 200 18.50 -5.19 -30.66
CA PRO A 200 19.38 -6.22 -31.19
C PRO A 200 20.75 -5.63 -31.55
N GLY A 201 21.82 -6.15 -30.93
CA GLY A 201 23.21 -5.76 -31.21
C GLY A 201 24.00 -5.12 -30.07
N TYR A 202 23.47 -5.14 -28.84
CA TYR A 202 24.19 -4.82 -27.59
C TYR A 202 24.25 -6.02 -26.66
#